data_AF-A0AB33L0K9-F1
#
_entry.id   AF-A0AB33L0K9-F1
#
_cell.length_a   1.000
_cell.length_b   1.000
_cell.length_c   1.000
_cell.angle_alpha   90.00
_cell.angle_beta   90.00
_cell.angle_gamma   90.00
#
_symmetry.space_group_name_H-M   'P 1'
#
loop_
_entity.id
_entity.type
_entity.pdbx_description
1 polymer ?
#
loop_
_entity_poly.entity_id
_entity_poly.type
_entity_poly.pdbx_seq_one_letter_code
_entity_poly.pdbx_strand_id
1 'polypeptide(L)'
;MFFQTINYELKILFRNGWITLLTVILLSFIGFATYNGQKKVKQRTDDIIKVKQNLVESDTKMLKNILDIENGIDTGLPYWMLPNNPSTVGTRHPRVVAMDAQPLSFIATGQSDLYTHFMKPSIFGNNFALDYTEIANPVQLLFGTFDISFVFIFILPLLIIAFTYNILSREKELGTLRLIGSQPLTIRKWLIQKLGFRFILFASISLVVFLVCILIFTKNALLNFSQLFATIMLLIAYEAFWFSLAGIVNLKINNSSKNALSLIGLWLLIVLVIPATANQISTSIYPTPSRLNMINEIREANREIEKKQDEILDGYLRDHPELANKENKNFTFWHRYFASQDLLEQQLSPLLLNYNKALKKQQQVVDYFKYTSPAILMQEALNKIAGTSANDYENYKQQVVSFSNKWRDHIVPLLFKSKKYTIETYESRPTFIFKPLEQKTTKNLIAILMLTSVVILIGFLIKKKTSYFS
;
A
#
# COMPACT_ATOMS: atom_id res chain seq x y z
N MET A 1 17.88 -16.94 -41.81
CA MET A 1 17.43 -17.87 -40.74
C MET A 1 16.69 -17.17 -39.61
N PHE A 2 17.27 -16.20 -38.88
CA PHE A 2 16.57 -15.53 -37.75
C PHE A 2 15.17 -14.99 -38.10
N PHE A 3 15.05 -14.20 -39.16
CA PHE A 3 13.76 -13.68 -39.64
C PHE A 3 12.79 -14.79 -40.10
N GLN A 4 13.30 -15.90 -40.64
CA GLN A 4 12.47 -17.04 -41.05
C GLN A 4 11.88 -17.76 -39.83
N THR A 5 12.69 -17.96 -38.77
CA THR A 5 12.24 -18.52 -37.50
C THR A 5 11.15 -17.65 -36.87
N ILE A 6 11.32 -16.33 -36.88
CA ILE A 6 10.31 -15.38 -36.37
C ILE A 6 9.02 -15.46 -37.18
N ASN A 7 9.10 -15.40 -38.52
CA ASN A 7 7.92 -15.42 -39.37
C ASN A 7 7.13 -16.73 -39.24
N TYR A 8 7.82 -17.85 -39.10
CA TYR A 8 7.19 -19.15 -38.87
C TYR A 8 6.50 -19.20 -37.51
N GLU A 9 7.17 -18.70 -36.47
CA GLU A 9 6.63 -18.66 -35.11
C GLU A 9 5.38 -17.79 -35.03
N LEU A 10 5.41 -16.60 -35.62
CA LEU A 10 4.25 -15.71 -35.70
C LEU A 10 3.08 -16.40 -36.41
N LYS A 11 3.32 -17.05 -37.55
CA LYS A 11 2.27 -17.82 -38.27
C LYS A 11 1.68 -18.93 -37.40
N ILE A 12 2.48 -19.67 -36.65
CA ILE A 12 1.98 -20.73 -35.75
C ILE A 12 1.10 -20.14 -34.65
N LEU A 13 1.56 -19.05 -34.02
CA LEU A 13 0.85 -18.43 -32.90
C LEU A 13 -0.50 -17.84 -33.32
N PHE A 14 -0.58 -17.26 -34.51
CA PHE A 14 -1.85 -16.83 -35.10
C PHE A 14 -2.76 -18.02 -35.44
N ARG A 15 -2.23 -19.06 -36.11
CA ARG A 15 -3.05 -20.22 -36.52
C ARG A 15 -3.59 -21.03 -35.34
N ASN A 16 -2.84 -21.10 -34.24
CA ASN A 16 -3.27 -21.83 -33.04
C ASN A 16 -4.17 -20.99 -32.11
N GLY A 17 -4.52 -19.75 -32.49
CA GLY A 17 -5.39 -18.88 -31.68
C GLY A 17 -4.77 -18.35 -30.38
N TRP A 18 -3.49 -18.64 -30.12
CA TRP A 18 -2.83 -18.27 -28.85
C TRP A 18 -2.79 -16.76 -28.63
N ILE A 19 -2.53 -15.98 -29.68
CA ILE A 19 -2.49 -14.51 -29.59
C ILE A 19 -3.86 -13.97 -29.20
N THR A 20 -4.92 -14.45 -29.86
CA THR A 20 -6.30 -14.05 -29.57
C THR A 20 -6.68 -14.44 -28.15
N LEU A 21 -6.42 -15.68 -27.74
CA LEU A 21 -6.72 -16.17 -26.39
C LEU A 21 -5.98 -15.36 -25.32
N LEU A 22 -4.67 -15.15 -25.50
CA LEU A 22 -3.85 -14.36 -24.57
C LEU A 22 -4.38 -12.92 -24.47
N THR A 23 -4.70 -12.29 -25.60
CA THR A 23 -5.22 -10.92 -25.63
C THR A 23 -6.56 -10.82 -24.91
N VAL A 24 -7.49 -11.75 -25.15
CA VAL A 24 -8.80 -11.77 -24.49
C VAL A 24 -8.67 -11.99 -22.98
N ILE A 25 -7.81 -12.93 -22.56
CA ILE A 25 -7.58 -13.21 -21.14
C ILE A 25 -6.94 -12.00 -20.44
N LEU A 26 -5.89 -11.40 -21.04
CA LEU A 26 -5.25 -10.22 -20.48
C LEU A 26 -6.22 -9.03 -20.44
N LEU A 27 -7.01 -8.80 -21.49
CA LEU A 27 -8.02 -7.73 -21.51
C LEU A 27 -9.07 -7.93 -20.42
N SER A 28 -9.54 -9.17 -20.23
CA SER A 28 -10.51 -9.51 -19.18
C SER A 28 -9.93 -9.26 -17.79
N PHE A 29 -8.75 -9.82 -17.47
CA PHE A 29 -8.17 -9.69 -16.15
C PHE A 29 -7.66 -8.28 -15.85
N ILE A 30 -6.88 -7.66 -16.75
CA ILE A 30 -6.38 -6.30 -16.54
C ILE A 30 -7.53 -5.29 -16.58
N GLY A 31 -8.52 -5.47 -17.46
CA GLY A 31 -9.71 -4.62 -17.52
C GLY A 31 -10.52 -4.68 -16.22
N PHE A 32 -10.83 -5.89 -15.74
CA PHE A 32 -11.56 -6.08 -14.49
C PHE A 32 -10.78 -5.55 -13.28
N ALA A 33 -9.48 -5.82 -13.21
CA ALA A 33 -8.60 -5.30 -12.16
C ALA A 33 -8.52 -3.77 -12.14
N THR A 34 -8.39 -3.14 -13.31
CA THR A 34 -8.36 -1.67 -13.44
C THR A 34 -9.70 -1.07 -12.99
N TYR A 35 -10.82 -1.65 -13.45
CA TYR A 35 -12.15 -1.23 -13.05
C TYR A 35 -12.36 -1.33 -11.54
N ASN A 36 -12.00 -2.47 -10.93
CA ASN A 36 -12.14 -2.69 -9.51
C ASN A 36 -11.27 -1.73 -8.67
N GLY A 37 -10.01 -1.55 -9.07
CA GLY A 37 -9.09 -0.59 -8.44
C GLY A 37 -9.62 0.85 -8.53
N GLN A 38 -10.14 1.26 -9.69
CA GLN A 38 -10.73 2.59 -9.86
C GLN A 38 -12.02 2.79 -9.06
N LYS A 39 -12.87 1.75 -8.95
CA LYS A 39 -14.05 1.80 -8.10
C LYS A 39 -13.68 2.08 -6.65
N LYS A 40 -12.64 1.43 -6.12
CA LYS A 40 -12.13 1.69 -4.77
C LYS A 40 -11.56 3.09 -4.59
N VAL A 41 -10.74 3.55 -5.54
CA VAL A 41 -10.17 4.91 -5.51
C VAL A 41 -11.29 5.96 -5.53
N LYS A 42 -12.31 5.75 -6.34
CA LYS A 42 -13.49 6.62 -6.38
C LYS A 42 -14.23 6.62 -5.05
N GLN A 43 -14.51 5.44 -4.47
CA GLN A 43 -15.17 5.34 -3.17
C GLN A 43 -14.40 6.10 -2.08
N ARG A 44 -13.08 5.87 -1.97
CA ARG A 44 -12.20 6.63 -1.07
C ARG A 44 -12.32 8.15 -1.28
N THR A 45 -12.30 8.59 -2.53
CA THR A 45 -12.34 10.02 -2.86
C THR A 45 -13.69 10.62 -2.49
N ASP A 46 -14.78 9.92 -2.79
CA ASP A 46 -16.14 10.33 -2.47
C ASP A 46 -16.34 10.42 -0.94
N ASP A 47 -15.81 9.46 -0.18
CA ASP A 47 -15.87 9.46 1.29
C ASP A 47 -15.10 10.64 1.88
N ILE A 48 -13.89 10.93 1.37
CA ILE A 48 -13.10 12.10 1.79
C ILE A 48 -13.83 13.41 1.46
N ILE A 49 -14.40 13.53 0.25
CA ILE A 49 -15.17 14.71 -0.17
C ILE A 49 -16.36 14.91 0.75
N LYS A 50 -17.14 13.86 1.00
CA LYS A 50 -18.32 13.89 1.89
C LYS A 50 -17.94 14.34 3.30
N VAL A 51 -16.84 13.82 3.84
CA VAL A 51 -16.38 14.20 5.19
C VAL A 51 -15.89 15.65 5.23
N LYS A 52 -15.20 16.13 4.19
CA LYS A 52 -14.80 17.54 4.05
C LYS A 52 -16.02 18.46 3.89
N GLN A 53 -17.04 18.07 3.13
CA GLN A 53 -18.30 18.81 3.00
C GLN A 53 -19.06 18.91 4.32
N ASN A 54 -19.22 17.79 5.03
CA ASN A 54 -19.83 17.78 6.37
C ASN A 54 -19.09 18.70 7.36
N LEU A 55 -17.76 18.80 7.25
CA LEU A 55 -16.97 19.74 8.05
C LEU A 55 -17.33 21.20 7.71
N VAL A 56 -17.39 21.56 6.43
CA VAL A 56 -17.74 22.92 5.98
C VAL A 56 -19.15 23.32 6.42
N GLU A 57 -20.12 22.41 6.31
CA GLU A 57 -21.49 22.65 6.79
C GLU A 57 -21.53 22.84 8.32
N SER A 58 -20.78 22.01 9.05
CA SER A 58 -20.64 22.12 10.51
C SER A 58 -20.01 23.44 10.92
N ASP A 59 -18.92 23.85 10.25
CA ASP A 59 -18.22 25.10 10.53
C ASP A 59 -19.10 26.31 10.20
N THR A 60 -19.87 26.28 9.11
CA THR A 60 -20.82 27.37 8.78
C THR A 60 -21.84 27.59 9.89
N LYS A 61 -22.43 26.49 10.42
CA LYS A 61 -23.38 26.57 11.55
C LYS A 61 -22.70 27.06 12.82
N MET A 62 -21.50 26.55 13.11
CA MET A 62 -20.70 26.95 14.26
C MET A 62 -20.38 28.45 14.23
N LEU A 63 -19.91 28.96 13.10
CA LEU A 63 -19.54 30.37 12.90
C LEU A 63 -20.74 31.30 13.02
N LYS A 64 -21.90 30.91 12.47
CA LYS A 64 -23.14 31.67 12.67
C LYS A 64 -23.46 31.83 14.15
N ASN A 65 -23.40 30.74 14.91
CA ASN A 65 -23.66 30.79 16.35
C ASN A 65 -22.61 31.62 17.11
N ILE A 66 -21.34 31.58 16.71
CA ILE A 66 -20.29 32.44 17.29
C ILE A 66 -20.61 33.92 17.02
N LEU A 67 -20.98 34.27 15.78
CA LEU A 67 -21.40 35.62 15.40
C LEU A 67 -22.60 36.11 16.22
N ASP A 68 -23.63 35.28 16.36
CA ASP A 68 -24.82 35.61 17.15
C ASP A 68 -24.42 35.88 18.62
N ILE A 69 -23.57 35.03 19.20
CA ILE A 69 -23.05 35.22 20.57
C ILE A 69 -22.21 36.49 20.71
N GLU A 70 -21.32 36.79 19.76
CA GLU A 70 -20.49 38.00 19.76
C GLU A 70 -21.33 39.28 19.65
N ASN A 71 -22.47 39.21 18.96
CA ASN A 71 -23.46 40.29 18.85
C ASN A 71 -24.46 40.33 20.03
N GLY A 72 -24.33 39.44 21.02
CA GLY A 72 -25.22 39.39 22.19
C GLY A 72 -26.59 38.76 21.95
N ILE A 73 -26.76 38.03 20.84
CA ILE A 73 -27.99 37.31 20.48
C ILE A 73 -27.97 35.92 21.14
N ASP A 74 -29.08 35.54 21.78
CA ASP A 74 -29.23 34.18 22.33
C ASP A 74 -29.41 33.16 21.19
N THR A 75 -28.56 32.14 21.19
CA THR A 75 -28.58 31.06 20.20
C THR A 75 -29.58 29.96 20.55
N GLY A 76 -30.16 29.97 21.76
CA GLY A 76 -31.04 28.91 22.27
C GLY A 76 -30.31 27.58 22.52
N LEU A 77 -28.98 27.56 22.43
CA LEU A 77 -28.16 26.38 22.68
C LEU A 77 -27.87 26.23 24.18
N PRO A 78 -27.88 25.00 24.70
CA PRO A 78 -27.42 24.76 26.06
C PRO A 78 -25.96 25.15 26.26
N TYR A 79 -25.58 25.58 27.47
CA TYR A 79 -24.24 26.05 27.81
C TYR A 79 -23.10 25.10 27.35
N TRP A 80 -23.28 23.79 27.49
CA TRP A 80 -22.29 22.77 27.11
C TRP A 80 -22.18 22.52 25.60
N MET A 81 -23.01 23.19 24.79
CA MET A 81 -22.97 23.16 23.32
C MET A 81 -22.57 24.51 22.72
N LEU A 82 -22.30 25.53 23.53
CA LEU A 82 -21.95 26.85 23.02
C LEU A 82 -20.57 26.81 22.33
N PRO A 83 -20.48 27.26 21.07
CA PRO A 83 -19.24 27.22 20.28
C PRO A 83 -18.26 28.35 20.62
N ASN A 84 -18.60 29.22 21.57
CA ASN A 84 -17.65 30.16 22.17
C ASN A 84 -16.79 29.52 23.28
N ASN A 85 -17.10 28.28 23.69
CA ASN A 85 -16.27 27.50 24.60
C ASN A 85 -15.26 26.67 23.77
N PRO A 86 -13.94 26.88 23.96
CA PRO A 86 -12.92 26.15 23.19
C PRO A 86 -13.04 24.63 23.29
N SER A 87 -13.52 24.08 24.41
CA SER A 87 -13.65 22.61 24.56
C SER A 87 -14.77 22.06 23.69
N THR A 88 -15.85 22.83 23.50
CA THR A 88 -16.95 22.46 22.61
C THR A 88 -16.45 22.39 21.17
N VAL A 89 -15.69 23.41 20.73
CA VAL A 89 -15.12 23.44 19.37
C VAL A 89 -14.16 22.28 19.16
N GLY A 90 -13.20 22.09 20.07
CA GLY A 90 -12.20 21.04 19.91
C GLY A 90 -12.75 19.62 19.93
N THR A 91 -13.93 19.39 20.52
CA THR A 91 -14.54 18.05 20.63
C THR A 91 -15.66 17.79 19.64
N ARG A 92 -16.57 18.74 19.46
CA ARG A 92 -17.77 18.60 18.62
C ARG A 92 -17.54 19.05 17.18
N HIS A 93 -16.49 19.83 16.93
CA HIS A 93 -16.09 20.27 15.61
C HIS A 93 -14.66 19.80 15.30
N PRO A 94 -14.41 18.47 15.28
CA PRO A 94 -13.08 17.94 15.00
C PRO A 94 -12.66 18.29 13.58
N ARG A 95 -11.36 18.48 13.39
CA ARG A 95 -10.80 18.78 12.07
C ARG A 95 -10.69 17.49 11.25
N VAL A 96 -10.61 17.60 9.93
CA VAL A 96 -10.46 16.45 9.04
C VAL A 96 -9.04 16.38 8.51
N VAL A 97 -8.40 15.23 8.70
CA VAL A 97 -7.08 14.91 8.18
C VAL A 97 -7.24 13.76 7.20
N ALA A 98 -7.10 14.03 5.90
CA ALA A 98 -7.33 13.04 4.85
C ALA A 98 -6.06 12.71 4.08
N MET A 99 -5.85 11.44 3.79
CA MET A 99 -4.86 10.95 2.85
C MET A 99 -5.50 10.94 1.46
N ASP A 100 -5.21 11.93 0.64
CA ASP A 100 -5.75 11.98 -0.72
C ASP A 100 -5.17 10.85 -1.59
N ALA A 101 -5.98 10.29 -2.50
CA ALA A 101 -5.57 9.21 -3.37
C ALA A 101 -4.48 9.67 -4.35
N GLN A 102 -3.46 8.84 -4.54
CA GLN A 102 -2.42 9.09 -5.53
C GLN A 102 -2.93 8.72 -6.93
N PRO A 103 -2.35 9.31 -7.99
CA PRO A 103 -2.87 9.12 -9.35
C PRO A 103 -2.87 7.66 -9.82
N LEU A 104 -1.93 6.84 -9.33
CA LEU A 104 -1.85 5.40 -9.62
C LEU A 104 -2.33 4.52 -8.45
N SER A 105 -3.11 5.04 -7.50
CA SER A 105 -3.65 4.26 -6.35
C SER A 105 -4.50 3.06 -6.73
N PHE A 106 -5.02 2.99 -7.96
CA PHE A 106 -5.81 1.86 -8.46
C PHE A 106 -4.97 0.61 -8.76
N ILE A 107 -3.64 0.74 -8.84
CA ILE A 107 -2.75 -0.36 -9.22
C ILE A 107 -2.67 -1.41 -8.11
N ALA A 108 -2.58 -0.97 -6.87
CA ALA A 108 -2.40 -1.85 -5.74
C ALA A 108 -3.15 -1.34 -4.52
N THR A 109 -3.98 -2.22 -3.97
CA THR A 109 -4.75 -1.97 -2.77
C THR A 109 -3.84 -1.91 -1.55
N GLY A 110 -2.87 -2.82 -1.44
CA GLY A 110 -1.89 -2.81 -0.37
C GLY A 110 -2.54 -2.73 1.01
N GLN A 111 -2.14 -1.74 1.79
CA GLN A 111 -2.63 -1.51 3.15
C GLN A 111 -3.99 -0.80 3.22
N SER A 112 -4.56 -0.36 2.08
CA SER A 112 -5.89 0.28 2.08
C SER A 112 -7.06 -0.66 2.39
N ASP A 113 -6.84 -1.97 2.35
CA ASP A 113 -7.89 -2.93 2.77
C ASP A 113 -8.03 -3.01 4.29
N LEU A 114 -7.03 -2.52 5.04
CA LEU A 114 -7.00 -2.58 6.51
C LEU A 114 -7.18 -1.20 7.15
N TYR A 115 -6.65 -0.15 6.53
CA TYR A 115 -6.57 1.17 7.15
C TYR A 115 -7.45 2.22 6.47
N THR A 116 -8.00 3.13 7.29
CA THR A 116 -8.80 4.26 6.85
C THR A 116 -7.95 5.32 6.16
N HIS A 117 -8.62 6.10 5.31
CA HIS A 117 -8.02 7.18 4.52
C HIS A 117 -8.26 8.57 5.10
N PHE A 118 -9.08 8.70 6.16
CA PHE A 118 -9.27 9.96 6.83
C PHE A 118 -9.45 9.76 8.33
N MET A 119 -9.02 10.75 9.11
CA MET A 119 -9.17 10.80 10.55
C MET A 119 -9.79 12.13 10.94
N LYS A 120 -10.50 12.12 12.06
CA LYS A 120 -11.11 13.32 12.65
C LYS A 120 -10.46 13.64 13.99
N PRO A 121 -9.24 14.22 14.02
CA PRO A 121 -8.60 14.61 15.26
C PRO A 121 -9.49 15.55 16.07
N SER A 122 -9.84 15.08 17.25
CA SER A 122 -10.46 15.81 18.34
C SER A 122 -9.39 16.18 19.37
N ILE A 123 -9.64 17.20 20.17
CA ILE A 123 -8.78 17.51 21.33
C ILE A 123 -8.88 16.44 22.43
N PHE A 124 -9.92 15.59 22.35
CA PHE A 124 -10.22 14.53 23.32
C PHE A 124 -10.04 13.14 22.72
N GLY A 125 -9.53 12.22 23.55
CA GLY A 125 -9.21 10.84 23.17
C GLY A 125 -7.81 10.73 22.57
N ASN A 126 -6.98 9.83 23.10
CA ASN A 126 -5.65 9.49 22.57
C ASN A 126 -5.68 8.28 21.60
N ASN A 127 -6.87 7.92 21.08
CA ASN A 127 -7.04 6.78 20.18
C ASN A 127 -6.42 6.97 18.79
N PHE A 128 -5.84 8.14 18.50
CA PHE A 128 -5.16 8.38 17.23
C PHE A 128 -3.98 7.45 17.00
N ALA A 129 -3.50 6.68 17.99
CA ALA A 129 -2.50 5.65 17.75
C ALA A 129 -3.09 4.31 17.25
N LEU A 130 -4.39 4.09 17.43
CA LEU A 130 -5.04 2.77 17.39
C LEU A 130 -6.28 2.65 16.49
N ASP A 131 -6.99 3.74 16.20
CA ASP A 131 -8.25 3.73 15.44
C ASP A 131 -8.06 3.90 13.93
N TYR A 132 -6.94 3.45 13.37
CA TYR A 132 -6.71 3.50 11.92
C TYR A 132 -7.37 2.36 11.16
N THR A 133 -7.79 1.28 11.84
CA THR A 133 -8.34 0.11 11.13
C THR A 133 -9.83 0.28 10.87
N GLU A 134 -10.25 0.13 9.63
CA GLU A 134 -11.67 0.07 9.30
C GLU A 134 -12.24 -1.32 9.61
N ILE A 135 -13.54 -1.39 9.90
CA ILE A 135 -14.28 -2.65 9.94
C ILE A 135 -14.42 -3.13 8.49
N ALA A 136 -13.39 -3.80 7.99
CA ALA A 136 -13.40 -4.41 6.67
C ALA A 136 -14.18 -5.73 6.68
N ASN A 137 -14.78 -6.06 5.54
CA ASN A 137 -15.50 -7.32 5.38
C ASN A 137 -14.52 -8.52 5.57
N PRO A 138 -14.72 -9.39 6.57
CA PRO A 138 -13.80 -10.51 6.84
C PRO A 138 -13.65 -11.47 5.65
N VAL A 139 -14.71 -11.64 4.85
CA VAL A 139 -14.70 -12.47 3.64
C VAL A 139 -13.80 -11.83 2.58
N GLN A 140 -13.87 -10.51 2.43
CA GLN A 140 -13.02 -9.79 1.48
C GLN A 140 -11.54 -9.82 1.90
N LEU A 141 -11.25 -9.72 3.20
CA LEU A 141 -9.89 -9.87 3.73
C LEU A 141 -9.32 -11.27 3.50
N LEU A 142 -10.16 -12.31 3.53
CA LEU A 142 -9.75 -13.69 3.30
C LEU A 142 -9.36 -13.95 1.84
N PHE A 143 -10.11 -13.41 0.88
CA PHE A 143 -9.86 -13.64 -0.55
C PHE A 143 -8.92 -12.60 -1.19
N GLY A 144 -8.66 -11.49 -0.49
CA GLY A 144 -7.90 -10.37 -1.01
C GLY A 144 -8.64 -9.61 -2.12
N THR A 145 -8.02 -8.54 -2.60
CA THR A 145 -8.60 -7.71 -3.67
C THR A 145 -8.05 -8.11 -5.03
N PHE A 146 -8.94 -8.29 -6.00
CA PHE A 146 -8.56 -8.46 -7.40
C PHE A 146 -8.19 -7.09 -8.01
N ASP A 147 -6.91 -6.72 -7.92
CA ASP A 147 -6.33 -5.48 -8.46
C ASP A 147 -5.21 -5.77 -9.48
N ILE A 148 -4.57 -4.72 -10.01
CA ILE A 148 -3.53 -4.87 -11.04
C ILE A 148 -2.30 -5.58 -10.48
N SER A 149 -1.95 -5.30 -9.23
CA SER A 149 -0.92 -6.03 -8.48
C SER A 149 -1.21 -7.53 -8.46
N PHE A 150 -2.44 -7.94 -8.17
CA PHE A 150 -2.82 -9.34 -8.20
C PHE A 150 -2.63 -9.97 -9.59
N VAL A 151 -3.07 -9.29 -10.65
CA VAL A 151 -2.92 -9.79 -12.02
C VAL A 151 -1.44 -9.91 -12.40
N PHE A 152 -0.63 -8.90 -12.10
CA PHE A 152 0.79 -8.90 -12.46
C PHE A 152 1.59 -9.93 -11.67
N ILE A 153 1.31 -10.13 -10.38
CA ILE A 153 2.12 -11.00 -9.51
C ILE A 153 1.71 -12.47 -9.63
N PHE A 154 0.41 -12.77 -9.71
CA PHE A 154 -0.10 -14.14 -9.65
C PHE A 154 -0.50 -14.69 -11.02
N ILE A 155 -1.30 -13.95 -11.78
CA ILE A 155 -1.90 -14.43 -13.04
C ILE A 155 -0.87 -14.41 -14.18
N LEU A 156 -0.17 -13.29 -14.33
CA LEU A 156 0.71 -13.04 -15.47
C LEU A 156 1.85 -14.09 -15.58
N PRO A 157 2.52 -14.51 -14.49
CA PRO A 157 3.48 -15.61 -14.53
C PRO A 157 2.90 -16.93 -15.03
N LEU A 158 1.67 -17.27 -14.64
CA LEU A 158 1.01 -18.50 -15.08
C LEU A 158 0.74 -18.47 -16.59
N LEU A 159 0.35 -17.30 -17.13
CA LEU A 159 0.20 -17.11 -18.58
C LEU A 159 1.53 -17.26 -19.30
N ILE A 160 2.62 -16.71 -18.76
CA ILE A 160 3.97 -16.91 -19.32
C ILE A 160 4.34 -18.39 -19.30
N ILE A 161 4.10 -19.10 -18.20
CA ILE A 161 4.39 -20.54 -18.08
C ILE A 161 3.59 -21.32 -19.11
N ALA A 162 2.28 -21.12 -19.21
CA ALA A 162 1.44 -21.76 -20.22
C ALA A 162 1.92 -21.46 -21.65
N PHE A 163 2.41 -20.24 -21.88
CA PHE A 163 2.92 -19.82 -23.17
C PHE A 163 4.34 -20.33 -23.48
N THR A 164 5.09 -20.87 -22.52
CA THR A 164 6.53 -21.19 -22.72
C THR A 164 6.96 -22.59 -22.29
N TYR A 165 6.15 -23.34 -21.53
CA TYR A 165 6.58 -24.58 -20.88
C TYR A 165 7.10 -25.67 -21.84
N ASN A 166 6.60 -25.74 -23.08
CA ASN A 166 6.93 -26.82 -24.00
C ASN A 166 7.72 -26.41 -25.25
N ILE A 167 8.33 -25.21 -25.27
CA ILE A 167 8.97 -24.68 -26.49
C ILE A 167 9.99 -25.66 -27.07
N LEU A 168 10.87 -26.21 -26.24
CA LEU A 168 11.90 -27.15 -26.68
C LEU A 168 11.39 -28.60 -26.70
N SER A 169 10.67 -29.00 -25.66
CA SER A 169 10.20 -30.39 -25.51
C SER A 169 9.18 -30.78 -26.58
N ARG A 170 8.38 -29.85 -27.08
CA ARG A 170 7.44 -30.09 -28.18
C ARG A 170 8.16 -30.53 -29.46
N GLU A 171 9.28 -29.90 -29.80
CA GLU A 171 10.06 -30.31 -30.99
C GLU A 171 10.68 -31.70 -30.81
N LYS A 172 11.06 -32.04 -29.58
CA LYS A 172 11.55 -33.38 -29.26
C LYS A 172 10.44 -34.42 -29.40
N GLU A 173 9.28 -34.15 -28.82
CA GLU A 173 8.11 -35.03 -28.80
C GLU A 173 7.52 -35.24 -30.21
N LEU A 174 7.61 -34.23 -31.08
CA LEU A 174 7.22 -34.32 -32.50
C LEU A 174 8.31 -34.91 -33.41
N GLY A 175 9.50 -35.23 -32.89
CA GLY A 175 10.63 -35.75 -33.67
C GLY A 175 11.32 -34.71 -34.58
N THR A 176 10.88 -33.45 -34.56
CA THR A 176 11.43 -32.35 -35.38
C THR A 176 12.75 -31.79 -34.85
N LEU A 177 13.12 -32.12 -33.60
CA LEU A 177 14.36 -31.63 -32.98
C LEU A 177 15.62 -32.02 -33.77
N ARG A 178 15.66 -33.20 -34.39
CA ARG A 178 16.79 -33.64 -35.23
C ARG A 178 16.92 -32.79 -36.49
N LEU A 179 15.79 -32.40 -37.08
CA LEU A 179 15.73 -31.51 -38.25
C LEU A 179 16.21 -30.09 -37.92
N ILE A 180 15.92 -29.60 -36.72
CA ILE A 180 16.44 -28.31 -36.22
C ILE A 180 17.96 -28.43 -36.00
N GLY A 181 18.42 -29.55 -35.44
CA GLY A 181 19.83 -29.82 -35.17
C GLY A 181 20.71 -29.97 -36.42
N SER A 182 20.13 -30.28 -37.58
CA SER A 182 20.85 -30.35 -38.86
C SER A 182 21.02 -28.98 -39.53
N GLN A 183 20.38 -27.93 -39.01
CA GLN A 183 20.62 -26.55 -39.46
C GLN A 183 21.90 -26.00 -38.83
N PRO A 184 22.57 -24.99 -39.42
CA PRO A 184 23.76 -24.34 -38.86
C PRO A 184 23.40 -23.42 -37.67
N LEU A 185 22.60 -23.91 -36.72
CA LEU A 185 22.13 -23.21 -35.53
C LEU A 185 22.19 -24.16 -34.33
N THR A 186 22.80 -23.70 -33.24
CA THR A 186 22.77 -24.46 -31.98
C THR A 186 21.36 -24.42 -31.37
N ILE A 187 20.94 -25.51 -30.74
CA ILE A 187 19.64 -25.59 -30.03
C ILE A 187 19.45 -24.45 -29.02
N ARG A 188 20.54 -24.04 -28.34
CA ARG A 188 20.52 -22.91 -27.40
C ARG A 188 20.19 -21.60 -28.12
N LYS A 189 20.87 -21.31 -29.23
CA LYS A 189 20.63 -20.09 -30.02
C LYS A 189 19.22 -20.07 -30.58
N TRP A 190 18.74 -21.21 -31.10
CA TRP A 190 17.36 -21.37 -31.58
C TRP A 190 16.33 -21.10 -30.47
N LEU A 191 16.53 -21.67 -29.28
CA LEU A 191 15.61 -21.48 -28.15
C LEU A 191 15.59 -20.02 -27.67
N ILE A 192 16.76 -19.38 -27.54
CA ILE A 192 16.85 -17.96 -27.15
C ILE A 192 16.13 -17.06 -28.15
N GLN A 193 16.28 -17.31 -29.45
CA GLN A 193 15.58 -16.55 -30.49
C GLN A 193 14.06 -16.72 -30.38
N LYS A 194 13.57 -17.94 -30.16
CA LYS A 194 12.15 -18.25 -30.04
C LYS A 194 11.54 -17.66 -28.76
N LEU A 195 12.25 -17.76 -27.62
CA LEU A 195 11.87 -17.14 -26.35
C LEU A 195 11.90 -15.62 -26.43
N GLY A 196 12.93 -15.02 -27.02
CA GLY A 196 13.05 -13.57 -27.17
C GLY A 196 11.91 -12.99 -28.00
N PHE A 197 11.54 -13.64 -29.10
CA PHE A 197 10.38 -13.25 -29.88
C PHE A 197 9.06 -13.38 -29.09
N ARG A 198 8.86 -14.51 -28.39
CA ARG A 198 7.68 -14.71 -27.53
C ARG A 198 7.61 -13.69 -26.39
N PHE A 199 8.74 -13.31 -25.81
CA PHE A 199 8.84 -12.26 -24.80
C PHE A 199 8.39 -10.91 -25.36
N ILE A 200 8.97 -10.47 -26.49
CA ILE A 200 8.60 -9.19 -27.12
C ILE A 200 7.11 -9.15 -27.45
N LEU A 201 6.58 -10.24 -28.01
CA LEU A 201 5.16 -10.35 -28.33
C LEU A 201 4.28 -10.27 -27.07
N PHE A 202 4.60 -11.05 -26.04
CA PHE A 202 3.86 -11.06 -24.78
C PHE A 202 3.89 -9.68 -24.11
N ALA A 203 5.08 -9.09 -23.98
CA ALA A 203 5.29 -7.78 -23.38
C ALA A 203 4.57 -6.66 -24.15
N SER A 204 4.53 -6.75 -25.48
CA SER A 204 3.79 -5.77 -26.29
C SER A 204 2.29 -5.89 -26.06
N ILE A 205 1.75 -7.10 -26.00
CA ILE A 205 0.32 -7.33 -25.76
C ILE A 205 -0.06 -6.88 -24.33
N SER A 206 0.71 -7.28 -23.31
CA SER A 206 0.45 -6.89 -21.92
C SER A 206 0.53 -5.37 -21.75
N LEU A 207 1.53 -4.71 -22.36
CA LEU A 207 1.68 -3.26 -22.35
C LEU A 207 0.50 -2.56 -23.04
N VAL A 208 0.15 -2.97 -24.27
CA VAL A 208 -0.96 -2.36 -25.02
C VAL A 208 -2.27 -2.53 -24.25
N VAL A 209 -2.57 -3.73 -23.76
CA VAL A 209 -3.77 -3.98 -22.95
C VAL A 209 -3.78 -3.10 -21.70
N PHE A 210 -2.66 -3.02 -20.97
CA PHE A 210 -2.54 -2.18 -19.79
C PHE A 210 -2.80 -0.70 -20.09
N LEU A 211 -2.21 -0.16 -21.15
CA LEU A 211 -2.41 1.23 -21.56
C LEU A 211 -3.85 1.49 -22.04
N VAL A 212 -4.46 0.56 -22.79
CA VAL A 212 -5.86 0.65 -23.21
C VAL A 212 -6.79 0.67 -21.99
N CYS A 213 -6.57 -0.20 -21.01
CA CYS A 213 -7.36 -0.19 -19.77
C CYS A 213 -7.19 1.12 -18.99
N ILE A 214 -5.97 1.68 -18.93
CA ILE A 214 -5.75 3.00 -18.32
C ILE A 214 -6.52 4.09 -19.06
N LEU A 215 -6.46 4.12 -20.40
CA LEU A 215 -7.17 5.10 -21.22
C LEU A 215 -8.68 5.08 -21.02
N ILE A 216 -9.25 3.87 -20.83
CA ILE A 216 -10.68 3.68 -20.63
C ILE A 216 -11.12 4.08 -19.21
N PHE A 217 -10.40 3.62 -18.19
CA PHE A 217 -10.87 3.72 -16.80
C PHE A 217 -10.25 4.87 -15.99
N THR A 218 -9.08 5.39 -16.38
CA THR A 218 -8.33 6.35 -15.55
C THR A 218 -7.37 7.25 -16.35
N LYS A 219 -7.95 8.17 -17.12
CA LYS A 219 -7.18 9.11 -17.96
C LYS A 219 -6.18 9.96 -17.18
N ASN A 220 -6.49 10.31 -15.93
CA ASN A 220 -5.62 11.13 -15.08
C ASN A 220 -4.32 10.43 -14.70
N ALA A 221 -4.26 9.09 -14.73
CA ALA A 221 -3.03 8.35 -14.48
C ALA A 221 -1.96 8.64 -15.54
N LEU A 222 -2.36 8.97 -16.78
CA LEU A 222 -1.44 9.31 -17.87
C LEU A 222 -0.66 10.61 -17.63
N LEU A 223 -1.20 11.51 -16.78
CA LEU A 223 -0.52 12.75 -16.40
C LEU A 223 0.70 12.50 -15.52
N ASN A 224 0.80 11.32 -14.89
CA ASN A 224 1.88 10.95 -13.99
C ASN A 224 2.90 10.05 -14.69
N PHE A 225 3.52 10.60 -15.73
CA PHE A 225 4.42 9.87 -16.64
C PHE A 225 5.53 9.11 -15.92
N SER A 226 6.17 9.71 -14.91
CA SER A 226 7.28 9.07 -14.17
C SER A 226 6.85 7.77 -13.47
N GLN A 227 5.73 7.79 -12.75
CA GLN A 227 5.22 6.61 -12.04
C GLN A 227 4.67 5.57 -13.02
N LEU A 228 4.00 6.00 -14.09
CA LEU A 228 3.53 5.11 -15.15
C LEU A 228 4.70 4.41 -15.85
N PHE A 229 5.75 5.15 -16.21
CA PHE A 229 6.96 4.62 -16.81
C PHE A 229 7.66 3.63 -15.88
N ALA A 230 7.76 3.94 -14.59
CA ALA A 230 8.31 3.01 -13.60
C ALA A 230 7.48 1.72 -13.50
N THR A 231 6.15 1.81 -13.56
CA THR A 231 5.25 0.65 -13.57
C THR A 231 5.50 -0.23 -14.80
N ILE A 232 5.63 0.39 -15.99
CA ILE A 232 5.90 -0.32 -17.24
C ILE A 232 7.26 -1.03 -17.18
N MET A 233 8.30 -0.37 -16.67
CA MET A 233 9.61 -0.98 -16.51
C MET A 233 9.60 -2.16 -15.53
N LEU A 234 8.86 -2.05 -14.44
CA LEU A 234 8.67 -3.15 -13.49
C LEU A 234 7.93 -4.33 -14.12
N LEU A 235 6.86 -4.07 -14.89
CA LEU A 235 6.12 -5.08 -15.63
C LEU A 235 7.05 -5.85 -16.59
N ILE A 236 7.79 -5.14 -17.44
CA ILE A 236 8.71 -5.74 -18.41
C ILE A 236 9.83 -6.51 -17.72
N ALA A 237 10.40 -5.97 -16.63
CA ALA A 237 11.46 -6.65 -15.88
C ALA A 237 10.96 -7.93 -15.20
N TYR A 238 9.74 -7.92 -14.66
CA TYR A 238 9.11 -9.08 -14.05
C TYR A 238 8.77 -10.15 -15.10
N GLU A 239 8.28 -9.76 -16.26
CA GLU A 239 8.10 -10.66 -17.42
C GLU A 239 9.43 -11.30 -17.84
N ALA A 240 10.50 -10.49 -17.94
CA ALA A 240 11.82 -10.98 -18.32
C ALA A 240 12.36 -12.03 -17.33
N PHE A 241 12.10 -11.87 -16.02
CA PHE A 241 12.43 -12.87 -15.02
C PHE A 241 11.76 -14.22 -15.33
N TRP A 242 10.44 -14.23 -15.55
CA TRP A 242 9.68 -15.47 -15.80
C TRP A 242 10.05 -16.13 -17.13
N PHE A 243 10.26 -15.35 -18.19
CA PHE A 243 10.75 -15.87 -19.47
C PHE A 243 12.15 -16.49 -19.34
N SER A 244 13.04 -15.87 -18.55
CA SER A 244 14.37 -16.40 -18.28
C SER A 244 14.31 -17.72 -17.52
N LEU A 245 13.46 -17.79 -16.49
CA LEU A 245 13.24 -19.00 -15.71
C LEU A 245 12.67 -20.13 -16.57
N ALA A 246 11.66 -19.85 -17.39
CA ALA A 246 11.08 -20.79 -18.34
C ALA A 246 12.10 -21.32 -19.35
N GLY A 247 13.00 -20.45 -19.84
CA GLY A 247 14.07 -20.85 -20.74
C GLY A 247 15.03 -21.88 -20.13
N ILE A 248 15.39 -21.70 -18.86
CA ILE A 248 16.29 -22.63 -18.15
C ILE A 248 15.61 -23.97 -17.90
N VAL A 249 14.34 -23.96 -17.48
CA VAL A 249 13.59 -25.21 -17.27
C VAL A 249 13.48 -25.98 -18.59
N ASN A 250 13.14 -25.30 -19.69
CA ASN A 250 13.11 -25.91 -21.02
C ASN A 250 14.45 -26.55 -21.40
N LEU A 251 15.58 -25.87 -21.12
CA LEU A 251 16.92 -26.39 -21.41
C LEU A 251 17.30 -27.61 -20.56
N LYS A 252 16.91 -27.65 -19.28
CA LYS A 252 17.31 -28.70 -18.33
C LYS A 252 16.49 -29.99 -18.50
N ILE A 253 15.17 -29.88 -18.45
CA ILE A 253 14.29 -31.04 -18.23
C ILE A 253 13.89 -31.70 -19.54
N ASN A 254 13.67 -30.91 -20.60
CA ASN A 254 13.43 -31.39 -21.96
C ASN A 254 12.27 -32.44 -22.08
N ASN A 255 11.20 -32.23 -21.31
CA ASN A 255 9.94 -32.99 -21.34
C ASN A 255 8.80 -32.05 -20.96
N SER A 256 7.73 -32.00 -21.76
CA SER A 256 6.66 -30.99 -21.62
C SER A 256 5.97 -31.05 -20.26
N SER A 257 5.55 -32.24 -19.83
CA SER A 257 4.84 -32.41 -18.55
C SER A 257 5.73 -32.06 -17.35
N LYS A 258 6.99 -32.50 -17.35
CA LYS A 258 7.95 -32.17 -16.27
C LYS A 258 8.33 -30.69 -16.27
N ASN A 259 8.42 -30.04 -17.44
CA ASN A 259 8.65 -28.59 -17.53
C ASN A 259 7.49 -27.82 -16.88
N ALA A 260 6.25 -28.15 -17.25
CA ALA A 260 5.06 -27.51 -16.69
C ALA A 260 5.01 -27.68 -15.16
N LEU A 261 5.16 -28.91 -14.67
CA LEU A 261 5.15 -29.20 -13.24
C LEU A 261 6.25 -28.43 -12.49
N SER A 262 7.46 -28.35 -13.05
CA SER A 262 8.58 -27.64 -12.43
C SER A 262 8.36 -26.13 -12.42
N LEU A 263 7.84 -25.56 -13.50
CA LEU A 263 7.54 -24.12 -13.56
C LEU A 263 6.40 -23.74 -12.62
N ILE A 264 5.36 -24.55 -12.52
CA ILE A 264 4.27 -24.35 -11.56
C ILE A 264 4.80 -24.49 -10.13
N GLY A 265 5.66 -25.47 -9.86
CA GLY A 265 6.30 -25.62 -8.55
C GLY A 265 7.18 -24.43 -8.17
N LEU A 266 7.96 -23.91 -9.12
CA LEU A 266 8.75 -22.68 -8.93
C LEU A 266 7.86 -21.45 -8.74
N TRP A 267 6.74 -21.38 -9.46
CA TRP A 267 5.72 -20.34 -9.27
C TRP A 267 5.13 -20.37 -7.86
N LEU A 268 4.67 -21.53 -7.40
CA LEU A 268 4.19 -21.72 -6.03
C LEU A 268 5.27 -21.29 -5.01
N LEU A 269 6.52 -21.70 -5.23
CA LEU A 269 7.61 -21.39 -4.33
C LEU A 269 7.91 -19.88 -4.26
N ILE A 270 8.08 -19.23 -5.41
CA ILE A 270 8.51 -17.84 -5.51
C ILE A 270 7.39 -16.87 -5.11
N VAL A 271 6.15 -17.16 -5.52
CA VAL A 271 5.01 -16.26 -5.39
C VAL A 271 4.21 -16.50 -4.11
N LEU A 272 4.17 -17.73 -3.59
CA LEU A 272 3.39 -18.06 -2.37
C LEU A 272 4.27 -18.45 -1.19
N VAL A 273 5.12 -19.46 -1.35
CA VAL A 273 5.83 -20.07 -0.22
C VAL A 273 6.86 -19.10 0.38
N ILE A 274 7.71 -18.47 -0.43
CA ILE A 274 8.73 -17.53 0.07
C ILE A 274 8.07 -16.34 0.80
N PRO A 275 7.09 -15.61 0.21
CA PRO A 275 6.43 -14.50 0.90
C PRO A 275 5.71 -14.93 2.19
N ALA A 276 4.98 -16.05 2.17
CA ALA A 276 4.28 -16.54 3.35
C ALA A 276 5.27 -16.93 4.47
N THR A 277 6.38 -17.59 4.11
CA THR A 277 7.42 -17.97 5.06
C THR A 277 8.13 -16.76 5.64
N ALA A 278 8.45 -15.75 4.83
CA ALA A 278 9.05 -14.50 5.30
C ALA A 278 8.15 -13.78 6.32
N ASN A 279 6.84 -13.72 6.04
CA ASN A 279 5.85 -13.16 6.97
C ASN A 279 5.70 -14.01 8.24
N GLN A 280 5.68 -15.34 8.13
CA GLN A 280 5.56 -16.21 9.29
C GLN A 280 6.80 -16.12 10.20
N ILE A 281 8.00 -16.07 9.62
CA ILE A 281 9.25 -15.90 10.35
C ILE A 281 9.25 -14.53 11.06
N SER A 282 8.85 -13.47 10.37
CA SER A 282 8.88 -12.13 10.95
C SER A 282 7.97 -12.03 12.17
N THR A 283 6.73 -12.52 12.08
CA THR A 283 5.75 -12.50 13.19
C THR A 283 6.12 -13.44 14.33
N SER A 284 6.79 -14.56 14.05
CA SER A 284 7.23 -15.51 15.08
C SER A 284 8.44 -15.01 15.88
N ILE A 285 9.43 -14.38 15.21
CA ILE A 285 10.63 -13.85 15.87
C ILE A 285 10.32 -12.56 16.64
N TYR A 286 9.44 -11.72 16.10
CA TYR A 286 9.08 -10.43 16.68
C TYR A 286 7.58 -10.33 16.91
N PRO A 287 7.01 -11.05 17.89
CA PRO A 287 5.58 -10.99 18.16
C PRO A 287 5.16 -9.58 18.58
N THR A 288 4.04 -9.12 18.05
CA THR A 288 3.40 -7.88 18.52
C THR A 288 2.44 -8.19 19.67
N PRO A 289 2.34 -7.31 20.69
CA PRO A 289 1.35 -7.48 21.74
C PRO A 289 -0.06 -7.55 21.15
N SER A 290 -0.92 -8.38 21.75
CA SER A 290 -2.32 -8.48 21.36
C SER A 290 -2.99 -7.11 21.43
N ARG A 291 -3.76 -6.76 20.40
CA ARG A 291 -4.53 -5.50 20.37
C ARG A 291 -5.46 -5.37 21.57
N LEU A 292 -6.04 -6.49 22.04
CA LEU A 292 -6.89 -6.49 23.23
C LEU A 292 -6.10 -6.14 24.49
N ASN A 293 -4.91 -6.73 24.66
CA ASN A 293 -4.03 -6.42 25.79
C ASN A 293 -3.62 -4.95 25.76
N MET A 294 -3.23 -4.44 24.59
CA MET A 294 -2.85 -3.04 24.42
C MET A 294 -4.00 -2.08 24.75
N ILE A 295 -5.24 -2.38 24.31
CA ILE A 295 -6.43 -1.59 24.68
C ILE A 295 -6.68 -1.63 26.19
N ASN A 296 -6.51 -2.79 26.82
CA ASN A 296 -6.70 -2.95 28.26
C ASN A 296 -5.65 -2.17 29.06
N GLU A 297 -4.37 -2.28 28.72
CA GLU A 297 -3.29 -1.52 29.36
C GLU A 297 -3.51 -0.01 29.22
N ILE A 298 -3.92 0.47 28.04
CA ILE A 298 -4.26 1.88 27.84
C ILE A 298 -5.45 2.29 28.71
N ARG A 299 -6.49 1.46 28.82
CA ARG A 299 -7.65 1.75 29.67
C ARG A 299 -7.28 1.76 31.16
N GLU A 300 -6.41 0.87 31.59
CA GLU A 300 -5.92 0.80 32.96
C GLU A 300 -5.10 2.04 33.31
N ALA A 301 -4.14 2.42 32.47
CA ALA A 301 -3.36 3.66 32.63
C ALA A 301 -4.25 4.91 32.71
N ASN A 302 -5.26 5.00 31.83
CA ASN A 302 -6.25 6.09 31.88
C ASN A 302 -6.99 6.14 33.22
N ARG A 303 -7.45 5.00 33.74
CA ARG A 303 -8.14 4.91 35.03
C ARG A 303 -7.23 5.28 36.20
N GLU A 304 -5.96 4.90 36.16
CA GLU A 304 -4.99 5.26 37.21
C GLU A 304 -4.71 6.76 37.24
N ILE A 305 -4.55 7.38 36.08
CA ILE A 305 -4.36 8.82 35.95
C ILE A 305 -5.60 9.59 36.39
N GLU A 306 -6.80 9.12 36.01
CA GLU A 306 -8.07 9.76 36.41
C GLU A 306 -8.21 9.88 37.93
N LYS A 307 -7.71 8.91 38.70
CA LYS A 307 -7.72 8.95 40.18
C LYS A 307 -6.84 10.04 40.79
N LYS A 308 -5.82 10.52 40.07
CA LYS A 308 -4.82 11.49 40.56
C LYS A 308 -4.87 12.84 39.84
N GLN A 309 -5.91 13.08 39.06
CA GLN A 309 -6.02 14.23 38.18
C GLN A 309 -5.91 15.59 38.87
N ASP A 310 -6.40 15.71 40.11
CA ASP A 310 -6.29 16.97 40.86
C ASP A 310 -4.83 17.25 41.27
N GLU A 311 -4.10 16.24 41.77
CA GLU A 311 -2.68 16.36 42.12
C GLU A 311 -1.81 16.69 40.89
N ILE A 312 -2.13 16.04 39.76
CA ILE A 312 -1.42 16.26 38.50
C ILE A 312 -1.64 17.69 37.99
N LEU A 313 -2.87 18.21 38.09
CA LEU A 313 -3.18 19.57 37.68
C LEU A 313 -2.41 20.61 38.49
N ASP A 314 -2.32 20.43 39.81
CA ASP A 314 -1.57 21.34 40.69
C ASP A 314 -0.07 21.36 40.37
N GLY A 315 0.52 20.21 40.07
CA GLY A 315 1.91 20.11 39.59
C GLY A 315 2.10 20.79 38.24
N TYR A 316 1.21 20.50 37.28
CA TYR A 316 1.27 21.05 35.94
C TYR A 316 1.21 22.59 35.93
N LEU A 317 0.34 23.21 36.73
CA LEU A 317 0.23 24.67 36.82
C LEU A 317 1.44 25.34 37.49
N ARG A 318 2.20 24.59 38.30
CA ARG A 318 3.46 25.06 38.89
C ARG A 318 4.57 25.12 37.86
N ASP A 319 4.61 24.13 36.97
CA ASP A 319 5.59 24.04 35.89
C ASP A 319 5.24 24.96 34.70
N HIS A 320 3.96 25.30 34.54
CA HIS A 320 3.42 26.18 33.50
C HIS A 320 2.74 27.45 34.07
N PRO A 321 3.50 28.35 34.71
CA PRO A 321 2.93 29.56 35.31
C PRO A 321 2.27 30.49 34.29
N GLU A 322 2.62 30.40 33.01
CA GLU A 322 1.99 31.14 31.90
C GLU A 322 0.54 30.70 31.58
N LEU A 323 0.14 29.51 32.04
CA LEU A 323 -1.21 28.96 31.90
C LEU A 323 -2.07 29.18 33.15
N ALA A 324 -1.44 29.51 34.29
CA ALA A 324 -2.14 29.76 35.54
C ALA A 324 -2.98 31.05 35.46
N ASN A 325 -4.30 30.91 35.56
CA ASN A 325 -5.20 32.04 35.67
C ASN A 325 -5.28 32.50 37.14
N LYS A 326 -4.79 33.72 37.44
CA LYS A 326 -4.80 34.27 38.81
C LYS A 326 -6.20 34.63 39.31
N GLU A 327 -7.14 34.84 38.40
CA GLU A 327 -8.50 35.33 38.71
C GLU A 327 -9.54 34.21 38.81
N ASN A 328 -9.32 33.07 38.12
CA ASN A 328 -10.28 31.97 38.08
C ASN A 328 -9.65 30.65 38.55
N LYS A 329 -10.13 30.15 39.69
CA LYS A 329 -9.68 28.87 40.30
C LYS A 329 -10.61 27.69 40.00
N ASN A 330 -11.69 27.90 39.24
CA ASN A 330 -12.66 26.84 38.94
C ASN A 330 -12.21 26.00 37.74
N PHE A 331 -11.38 25.00 38.00
CA PHE A 331 -10.92 24.06 36.99
C PHE A 331 -11.97 23.00 36.66
N THR A 332 -12.21 22.80 35.37
CA THR A 332 -13.15 21.80 34.83
C THR A 332 -12.45 20.49 34.50
N PHE A 333 -13.22 19.45 34.14
CA PHE A 333 -12.72 18.18 33.59
C PHE A 333 -11.64 18.39 32.51
N TRP A 334 -11.80 19.38 31.63
CA TRP A 334 -10.86 19.63 30.54
C TRP A 334 -9.47 20.03 31.02
N HIS A 335 -9.37 20.82 32.10
CA HIS A 335 -8.09 21.24 32.65
C HIS A 335 -7.32 20.04 33.21
N ARG A 336 -8.02 19.22 34.00
CA ARG A 336 -7.48 17.96 34.54
C ARG A 336 -7.06 16.99 33.44
N TYR A 337 -7.91 16.84 32.43
CA TYR A 337 -7.65 15.96 31.28
C TYR A 337 -6.36 16.36 30.57
N PHE A 338 -6.21 17.64 30.19
CA PHE A 338 -5.05 18.12 29.45
C PHE A 338 -3.77 18.17 30.28
N ALA A 339 -3.85 18.59 31.55
CA ALA A 339 -2.71 18.52 32.47
C ALA A 339 -2.18 17.08 32.64
N SER A 340 -3.06 16.09 32.48
CA SER A 340 -2.70 14.67 32.63
C SER A 340 -2.28 13.98 31.33
N GLN A 341 -2.44 14.62 30.17
CA GLN A 341 -2.11 13.97 28.89
C GLN A 341 -0.63 13.69 28.73
N ASP A 342 0.24 14.61 29.15
CA ASP A 342 1.69 14.44 29.03
C ASP A 342 2.17 13.27 29.89
N LEU A 343 1.64 13.15 31.11
CA LEU A 343 1.92 12.03 32.00
C LEU A 343 1.40 10.70 31.42
N LEU A 344 0.20 10.70 30.84
CA LEU A 344 -0.38 9.53 30.18
C LEU A 344 0.47 9.10 28.98
N GLU A 345 0.91 10.04 28.16
CA GLU A 345 1.79 9.77 27.02
C GLU A 345 3.14 9.21 27.50
N GLN A 346 3.73 9.77 28.56
CA GLN A 346 4.95 9.23 29.16
C GLN A 346 4.77 7.80 29.68
N GLN A 347 3.65 7.49 30.37
CA GLN A 347 3.36 6.15 30.86
C GLN A 347 3.13 5.14 29.73
N LEU A 348 2.47 5.54 28.64
CA LEU A 348 2.16 4.68 27.50
C LEU A 348 3.27 4.60 26.45
N SER A 349 4.24 5.52 26.49
CA SER A 349 5.35 5.58 25.54
C SER A 349 6.13 4.27 25.44
N PRO A 350 6.53 3.59 26.54
CA PRO A 350 7.22 2.30 26.45
C PRO A 350 6.41 1.24 25.70
N LEU A 351 5.10 1.15 25.96
CA LEU A 351 4.19 0.20 25.29
C LEU A 351 4.13 0.47 23.79
N LEU A 352 3.91 1.73 23.40
CA LEU A 352 3.82 2.16 22.00
C LEU A 352 5.15 1.99 21.26
N LEU A 353 6.27 2.33 21.90
CA LEU A 353 7.61 2.17 21.34
C LEU A 353 7.95 0.69 21.14
N ASN A 354 7.61 -0.17 22.10
CA ASN A 354 7.82 -1.62 21.97
C ASN A 354 7.01 -2.21 20.82
N TYR A 355 5.73 -1.83 20.70
CA TYR A 355 4.86 -2.24 19.59
C TYR A 355 5.42 -1.78 18.22
N ASN A 356 5.73 -0.50 18.08
CA ASN A 356 6.27 0.06 16.83
C ASN A 356 7.65 -0.54 16.49
N LYS A 357 8.49 -0.80 17.49
CA LYS A 357 9.79 -1.47 17.32
C LYS A 357 9.63 -2.90 16.84
N ALA A 358 8.66 -3.66 17.36
CA ALA A 358 8.35 -5.00 16.88
C ALA A 358 7.91 -4.98 15.42
N LEU A 359 6.95 -4.11 15.04
CA LEU A 359 6.52 -3.95 13.65
C LEU A 359 7.67 -3.56 12.71
N LYS A 360 8.52 -2.62 13.12
CA LYS A 360 9.70 -2.22 12.34
C LYS A 360 10.67 -3.38 12.13
N LYS A 361 10.91 -4.19 13.17
CA LYS A 361 11.75 -5.38 13.05
C LYS A 361 11.12 -6.46 12.16
N GLN A 362 9.80 -6.66 12.24
CA GLN A 362 9.10 -7.55 11.32
C GLN A 362 9.30 -7.12 9.85
N GLN A 363 9.13 -5.82 9.56
CA GLN A 363 9.36 -5.25 8.24
C GLN A 363 10.82 -5.42 7.78
N GLN A 364 11.79 -5.24 8.67
CA GLN A 364 13.22 -5.45 8.37
C GLN A 364 13.53 -6.90 7.96
N VAL A 365 12.89 -7.88 8.58
CA VAL A 365 13.02 -9.29 8.17
C VAL A 365 12.50 -9.46 6.74
N VAL A 366 11.31 -8.97 6.44
CA VAL A 366 10.74 -9.03 5.08
C VAL A 366 11.64 -8.30 4.07
N ASP A 367 12.24 -7.17 4.45
CA ASP A 367 13.19 -6.41 3.63
C ASP A 367 14.50 -7.14 3.36
N TYR A 368 14.91 -8.09 4.20
CA TYR A 368 16.04 -8.97 3.90
C TYR A 368 15.63 -10.06 2.91
N PHE A 369 14.49 -10.70 3.16
CA PHE A 369 13.99 -11.80 2.32
C PHE A 369 13.52 -11.35 0.94
N LYS A 370 13.15 -10.09 0.73
CA LYS A 370 12.63 -9.62 -0.57
C LYS A 370 13.58 -9.86 -1.74
N TYR A 371 14.89 -9.82 -1.52
CA TYR A 371 15.88 -10.07 -2.56
C TYR A 371 15.93 -11.53 -3.02
N THR A 372 15.18 -12.43 -2.39
CA THR A 372 15.05 -13.85 -2.81
C THR A 372 13.85 -14.10 -3.72
N SER A 373 12.90 -13.15 -3.79
CA SER A 373 11.69 -13.31 -4.59
C SER A 373 11.36 -12.03 -5.37
N PRO A 374 11.36 -12.08 -6.72
CA PRO A 374 10.91 -10.94 -7.51
C PRO A 374 9.43 -10.62 -7.28
N ALA A 375 8.62 -11.55 -6.75
CA ALA A 375 7.23 -11.30 -6.39
C ALA A 375 7.13 -10.31 -5.22
N ILE A 376 7.96 -10.46 -4.17
CA ILE A 376 8.00 -9.50 -3.05
C ILE A 376 8.46 -8.13 -3.54
N LEU A 377 9.50 -8.09 -4.38
CA LEU A 377 10.01 -6.84 -4.95
C LEU A 377 8.96 -6.12 -5.82
N MET A 378 8.21 -6.88 -6.61
CA MET A 378 7.11 -6.37 -7.44
C MET A 378 5.98 -5.84 -6.55
N GLN A 379 5.56 -6.60 -5.55
CA GLN A 379 4.50 -6.20 -4.61
C GLN A 379 4.86 -4.91 -3.86
N GLU A 380 6.09 -4.82 -3.32
CA GLU A 380 6.58 -3.61 -2.64
C GLU A 380 6.57 -2.41 -3.59
N ALA A 381 7.03 -2.58 -4.83
CA ALA A 381 7.10 -1.50 -5.81
C ALA A 381 5.71 -1.00 -6.24
N LEU A 382 4.77 -1.91 -6.50
CA LEU A 382 3.40 -1.54 -6.88
C LEU A 382 2.65 -0.88 -5.73
N ASN A 383 2.81 -1.35 -4.49
CA ASN A 383 2.24 -0.70 -3.31
C ASN A 383 2.79 0.71 -3.11
N LYS A 384 4.09 0.93 -3.34
CA LYS A 384 4.69 2.29 -3.29
C LYS A 384 4.13 3.20 -4.38
N ILE A 385 3.98 2.70 -5.61
CA ILE A 385 3.41 3.47 -6.73
C ILE A 385 1.95 3.85 -6.44
N ALA A 386 1.20 2.94 -5.83
CA ALA A 386 -0.17 3.19 -5.44
C ALA A 386 -0.30 4.14 -4.23
N GLY A 387 0.78 4.43 -3.50
CA GLY A 387 0.72 5.16 -2.24
C GLY A 387 -0.05 4.38 -1.16
N THR A 388 0.03 3.06 -1.19
CA THR A 388 -0.68 2.15 -0.28
C THR A 388 0.28 1.19 0.44
N SER A 389 1.57 1.50 0.46
CA SER A 389 2.56 0.70 1.19
C SER A 389 2.44 0.92 2.71
N ALA A 390 2.99 0.01 3.50
CA ALA A 390 3.06 0.17 4.96
C ALA A 390 3.75 1.48 5.37
N ASN A 391 4.77 1.90 4.63
CA ASN A 391 5.47 3.15 4.89
C ASN A 391 4.60 4.38 4.58
N ASP A 392 3.72 4.31 3.56
CA ASP A 392 2.81 5.41 3.24
C ASP A 392 1.79 5.64 4.38
N TYR A 393 1.26 4.56 4.96
CA TYR A 393 0.34 4.63 6.10
C TYR A 393 1.04 5.04 7.39
N GLU A 394 2.28 4.59 7.61
CA GLU A 394 3.06 5.05 8.76
C GLU A 394 3.37 6.55 8.65
N ASN A 395 3.73 7.05 7.47
CA ASN A 395 3.90 8.48 7.21
C ASN A 395 2.59 9.26 7.42
N TYR A 396 1.46 8.73 6.96
CA TYR A 396 0.15 9.33 7.20
C TYR A 396 -0.19 9.37 8.70
N LYS A 397 0.05 8.28 9.43
CA LYS A 397 -0.13 8.20 10.89
C LYS A 397 0.68 9.27 11.62
N GLN A 398 1.95 9.43 11.28
CA GLN A 398 2.82 10.45 11.86
C GLN A 398 2.31 11.88 11.58
N GLN A 399 1.82 12.13 10.36
CA GLN A 399 1.22 13.42 10.00
C GLN A 399 -0.09 13.69 10.75
N VAL A 400 -0.92 12.67 10.98
CA VAL A 400 -2.14 12.78 11.80
C VAL A 400 -1.80 13.15 13.24
N VAL A 401 -0.82 12.47 13.85
CA VAL A 401 -0.36 12.78 15.21
C VAL A 401 0.18 14.22 15.28
N SER A 402 1.06 14.61 14.36
CA SER A 402 1.60 15.97 14.31
C SER A 402 0.50 17.03 14.18
N PHE A 403 -0.50 16.81 13.33
CA PHE A 403 -1.60 17.74 13.17
C PHE A 403 -2.54 17.75 14.39
N SER A 404 -2.78 16.60 15.02
CA SER A 404 -3.57 16.52 16.25
C SER A 404 -2.94 17.35 17.37
N ASN A 405 -1.62 17.31 17.51
CA ASN A 405 -0.90 18.14 18.47
C ASN A 405 -1.07 19.64 18.15
N LYS A 406 -0.87 20.05 16.88
CA LYS A 406 -1.12 21.45 16.46
C LYS A 406 -2.54 21.91 16.74
N TRP A 407 -3.53 21.02 16.56
CA TRP A 407 -4.93 21.34 16.86
C TRP A 407 -5.16 21.50 18.37
N ARG A 408 -4.53 20.67 19.20
CA ARG A 408 -4.56 20.84 20.68
C ARG A 408 -3.87 22.13 21.10
N ASP A 409 -2.69 22.43 20.56
CA ASP A 409 -1.94 23.65 20.86
C ASP A 409 -2.71 24.92 20.50
N HIS A 410 -3.62 24.84 19.53
CA HIS A 410 -4.52 25.94 19.16
C HIS A 410 -5.66 26.16 20.17
N ILE A 411 -6.13 25.09 20.83
CA ILE A 411 -7.34 25.11 21.67
C ILE A 411 -7.00 25.18 23.17
N VAL A 412 -6.00 24.42 23.62
CA VAL A 412 -5.66 24.25 25.03
C VAL A 412 -5.29 25.56 25.73
N PRO A 413 -4.48 26.47 25.15
CA PRO A 413 -4.18 27.75 25.80
C PRO A 413 -5.42 28.61 26.06
N LEU A 414 -6.44 28.54 25.18
CA LEU A 414 -7.70 29.26 25.36
C LEU A 414 -8.49 28.70 26.54
N LEU A 415 -8.49 27.37 26.71
CA LEU A 415 -9.13 26.70 27.85
C LEU A 415 -8.54 27.18 29.17
N PHE A 416 -7.23 27.08 29.35
CA PHE A 416 -6.55 27.43 30.60
C PHE A 416 -6.67 28.93 30.92
N LYS A 417 -6.58 29.79 29.90
CA LYS A 417 -6.71 31.25 30.06
C LYS A 417 -8.17 31.72 30.14
N SER A 418 -9.14 30.79 30.16
CA SER A 418 -10.58 31.10 30.15
C SER A 418 -10.99 32.07 29.03
N LYS A 419 -10.30 32.01 27.88
CA LYS A 419 -10.61 32.83 26.71
C LYS A 419 -11.70 32.16 25.87
N LYS A 420 -12.62 32.97 25.34
CA LYS A 420 -13.65 32.50 24.42
C LYS A 420 -13.03 32.16 23.05
N TYR A 421 -13.62 31.19 22.37
CA TYR A 421 -13.33 30.92 20.97
C TYR A 421 -14.12 31.89 20.08
N THR A 422 -13.41 32.61 19.21
CA THR A 422 -13.96 33.70 18.38
C THR A 422 -13.75 33.44 16.89
N ILE A 423 -14.27 34.32 16.03
CA ILE A 423 -14.01 34.27 14.59
C ILE A 423 -12.52 34.41 14.27
N GLU A 424 -11.83 35.34 14.92
CA GLU A 424 -10.37 35.52 14.78
C GLU A 424 -9.60 34.25 15.15
N THR A 425 -10.05 33.56 16.21
CA THR A 425 -9.48 32.26 16.61
C THR A 425 -9.73 31.18 15.56
N TYR A 426 -10.89 31.20 14.91
CA TYR A 426 -11.19 30.30 13.81
C TYR A 426 -10.32 30.59 12.59
N GLU A 427 -10.12 31.86 12.22
CA GLU A 427 -9.30 32.23 11.07
C GLU A 427 -7.83 31.82 11.23
N SER A 428 -7.30 31.87 12.45
CA SER A 428 -5.93 31.45 12.79
C SER A 428 -5.75 29.93 12.95
N ARG A 429 -6.78 29.11 12.72
CA ARG A 429 -6.72 27.66 12.91
C ARG A 429 -5.68 26.97 12.01
N PRO A 430 -5.04 25.88 12.47
CA PRO A 430 -4.15 25.11 11.62
C PRO A 430 -4.92 24.38 10.51
N THR A 431 -4.33 24.35 9.32
CA THR A 431 -4.85 23.59 8.16
C THR A 431 -3.97 22.37 7.89
N PHE A 432 -4.59 21.30 7.39
CA PHE A 432 -3.89 20.07 7.04
C PHE A 432 -3.80 19.90 5.53
N ILE A 433 -2.59 19.62 5.05
CA ILE A 433 -2.34 19.21 3.67
C ILE A 433 -1.45 17.97 3.73
N PHE A 434 -1.93 16.86 3.17
CA PHE A 434 -1.18 15.61 3.16
C PHE A 434 0.07 15.72 2.30
N LYS A 435 1.20 15.26 2.83
CA LYS A 435 2.47 15.17 2.10
C LYS A 435 2.81 13.70 1.81
N PRO A 436 2.58 13.21 0.57
CA PRO A 436 2.91 11.82 0.23
C PRO A 436 4.43 11.58 0.24
N LEU A 437 4.83 10.32 0.43
CA LEU A 437 6.24 9.93 0.28
C LEU A 437 6.65 9.94 -1.20
N GLU A 438 7.94 10.17 -1.45
CA GLU A 438 8.50 9.98 -2.79
C GLU A 438 8.48 8.51 -3.19
N GLN A 439 7.82 8.20 -4.30
CA GLN A 439 7.60 6.84 -4.78
C GLN A 439 8.79 6.31 -5.58
N LYS A 440 9.94 6.09 -4.92
CA LYS A 440 11.16 5.57 -5.56
C LYS A 440 11.13 4.03 -5.65
N THR A 441 11.06 3.50 -6.88
CA THR A 441 11.04 2.06 -7.17
C THR A 441 12.27 1.54 -7.91
N THR A 442 13.27 2.40 -8.16
CA THR A 442 14.50 2.05 -8.89
C THR A 442 15.27 0.89 -8.26
N LYS A 443 15.35 0.84 -6.92
CA LYS A 443 15.99 -0.27 -6.19
C LYS A 443 15.26 -1.61 -6.43
N ASN A 444 13.94 -1.59 -6.45
CA ASN A 444 13.12 -2.78 -6.72
C ASN A 444 13.35 -3.25 -8.16
N LEU A 445 13.34 -2.34 -9.13
CA LEU A 445 13.62 -2.64 -10.53
C LEU A 445 15.01 -3.25 -10.72
N ILE A 446 16.05 -2.64 -10.16
CA ILE A 446 17.43 -3.13 -10.24
C ILE A 446 17.53 -4.54 -9.61
N ALA A 447 16.89 -4.76 -8.46
CA ALA A 447 16.91 -6.06 -7.80
C ALA A 447 16.21 -7.15 -8.64
N ILE A 448 15.07 -6.85 -9.28
CA ILE A 448 14.41 -7.78 -10.21
C ILE A 448 15.34 -8.09 -11.40
N LEU A 449 15.97 -7.07 -11.98
CA LEU A 449 16.92 -7.27 -13.08
C LEU A 449 18.13 -8.10 -12.65
N MET A 450 18.67 -7.88 -11.46
CA MET A 450 19.77 -8.69 -10.90
C MET A 450 19.34 -10.15 -10.72
N LEU A 451 18.15 -10.41 -10.19
CA LEU A 451 17.61 -11.77 -10.08
C LEU A 451 17.46 -12.42 -11.46
N THR A 452 16.97 -11.68 -12.46
CA THR A 452 16.89 -12.13 -13.84
C THR A 452 18.28 -12.46 -14.40
N SER A 453 19.29 -11.62 -14.15
CA SER A 453 20.67 -11.88 -14.55
C SER A 453 21.25 -13.13 -13.87
N VAL A 454 21.00 -13.33 -12.57
CA VAL A 454 21.43 -14.53 -11.85
C VAL A 454 20.81 -15.78 -12.44
N VAL A 455 19.50 -15.75 -12.73
CA VAL A 455 18.80 -16.82 -13.42
C VAL A 455 19.48 -17.11 -14.76
N ILE A 456 19.66 -16.11 -15.62
CA ILE A 456 20.33 -16.26 -16.92
C ILE A 456 21.75 -16.84 -16.78
N LEU A 457 22.54 -16.37 -15.83
CA LEU A 457 23.90 -16.88 -15.55
C LEU A 457 23.90 -18.36 -15.16
N ILE A 458 22.99 -18.77 -14.27
CA ILE A 458 22.77 -20.19 -13.97
C ILE A 458 22.44 -20.96 -15.25
N GLY A 459 21.61 -20.36 -16.13
CA GLY A 459 21.31 -20.85 -17.48
C GLY A 459 22.55 -21.19 -18.32
N PHE A 460 23.55 -20.28 -18.34
CA PHE A 460 24.79 -20.46 -19.09
C PHE A 460 25.71 -21.51 -18.46
N LEU A 461 25.79 -21.57 -17.12
CA LEU A 461 26.65 -22.49 -16.37
C LEU A 461 26.23 -23.95 -16.47
N ILE A 462 24.96 -24.22 -16.83
CA ILE A 462 24.49 -25.57 -17.10
C ILE A 462 25.18 -26.08 -18.38
N LYS A 463 26.34 -26.71 -18.24
CA LYS A 463 26.97 -27.52 -19.29
C LYS A 463 26.03 -28.69 -19.57
N LYS A 464 25.67 -28.88 -20.84
CA LYS A 464 24.87 -30.04 -21.23
C LYS A 464 25.82 -31.17 -21.64
N LYS A 465 25.71 -32.33 -20.98
CA LYS A 465 26.14 -33.61 -21.55
C LYS A 465 25.45 -33.74 -22.91
N THR A 466 26.25 -33.91 -23.95
CA THR A 466 25.85 -34.12 -25.34
C THR A 466 25.01 -35.40 -25.47
N SER A 467 23.70 -35.30 -25.24
CA SER A 467 22.72 -36.38 -25.48
C SER A 467 21.38 -35.72 -25.81
N TYR A 468 21.31 -35.07 -26.97
CA TYR A 468 20.03 -34.72 -27.59
C TYR A 468 19.64 -35.73 -28.68
N PHE A 469 20.55 -36.64 -29.04
CA PHE A 469 20.44 -37.51 -30.21
C PHE A 469 20.42 -39.00 -29.88
N SER A 470 20.62 -39.40 -28.61
CA SER A 470 20.45 -40.77 -28.14
C SER A 470 18.98 -41.05 -27.83
#